data_AF-A0AAV6WXX9-F1
#
_entry.id   AF-A0AAV6WXX9-F1
#
_cell.length_a   1.000
_cell.length_b   1.000
_cell.length_c   1.000
_cell.angle_alpha   90.00
_cell.angle_beta   90.00
_cell.angle_gamma   90.00
#
_symmetry.space_group_name_H-M   'P 1'
#
loop_
_entity.id
_entity.type
_entity.pdbx_description
1 polymer ?
#
loop_
_entity_poly.entity_id
_entity_poly.type
_entity_poly.pdbx_seq_one_letter_code
_entity_poly.pdbx_strand_id
1 'polypeptide(L)'
;MPRQISRVFRLTGNNDADCLSQLRTDMSTFSRLCYLLQHVGGLCDSKYVRIDEKVCFFLSVLSHHKKNRTIKFDHVRSGHTVSLYFNSVLTALLKLHPLILVTPKPMDDDCTNARWKSFKGCIGALDGTYIDPLLDKPRYRNRK
;
A
#
# COMPACT_ATOMS: atom_id res chain seq x y z
N MET A 1 0.09 13.50 -28.90
CA MET A 1 0.04 12.58 -27.73
C MET A 1 -0.70 13.27 -26.57
N PRO A 2 -2.00 12.98 -26.32
CA PRO A 2 -2.61 13.38 -25.03
C PRO A 2 -3.78 12.46 -24.58
N ARG A 3 -3.54 11.16 -24.29
CA ARG A 3 -4.60 10.26 -23.74
C ARG A 3 -4.25 9.61 -22.40
N GLN A 4 -3.03 9.78 -21.89
CA GLN A 4 -2.57 9.11 -20.66
C GLN A 4 -2.75 9.98 -19.41
N ILE A 5 -2.51 11.30 -19.54
CA ILE A 5 -2.72 12.29 -18.48
C ILE A 5 -4.19 12.31 -17.99
N SER A 6 -5.14 11.89 -18.83
CA SER A 6 -6.58 12.01 -18.56
C SER A 6 -7.14 10.98 -17.58
N ARG A 7 -6.40 9.93 -17.18
CA ARG A 7 -6.96 8.83 -16.37
C ARG A 7 -6.53 8.84 -14.91
N VAL A 8 -5.31 9.27 -14.59
CA VAL A 8 -4.95 9.56 -13.18
C VAL A 8 -5.80 10.69 -12.65
N PHE A 9 -5.98 11.76 -13.45
CA PHE A 9 -6.91 12.86 -13.15
C PHE A 9 -8.39 12.42 -12.96
N ARG A 10 -8.79 11.25 -13.49
CA ARG A 10 -10.13 10.66 -13.25
C ARG A 10 -10.19 9.76 -12.01
N LEU A 11 -9.07 9.17 -11.59
CA LEU A 11 -8.99 8.26 -10.44
C LEU A 11 -8.72 9.04 -9.14
N THR A 12 -7.86 10.05 -9.21
CA THR A 12 -7.65 11.06 -8.18
C THR A 12 -8.50 12.28 -8.52
N GLY A 13 -9.75 12.08 -8.95
CA GLY A 13 -10.68 13.18 -9.25
C GLY A 13 -10.53 14.29 -8.21
N ASN A 14 -10.78 15.55 -8.56
CA ASN A 14 -10.62 16.74 -7.70
C ASN A 14 -11.42 16.70 -6.36
N ASN A 15 -11.86 15.54 -5.92
CA ASN A 15 -12.67 15.22 -4.77
C ASN A 15 -12.08 14.00 -4.02
N ASP A 16 -11.93 14.13 -2.70
CA ASP A 16 -11.39 13.07 -1.82
C ASP A 16 -12.20 11.77 -1.89
N ALA A 17 -13.51 11.85 -2.19
CA ALA A 17 -14.38 10.68 -2.28
C ALA A 17 -13.94 9.68 -3.37
N ASP A 18 -13.50 10.17 -4.53
CA ASP A 18 -13.06 9.30 -5.63
C ASP A 18 -11.72 8.66 -5.29
N CYS A 19 -10.81 9.43 -4.71
CA CYS A 19 -9.51 8.95 -4.22
C CYS A 19 -9.68 7.86 -3.17
N LEU A 20 -10.58 8.06 -2.19
CA LEU A 20 -10.93 7.05 -1.19
C LEU A 20 -11.57 5.81 -1.83
N SER A 21 -12.48 6.00 -2.78
CA SER A 21 -13.19 4.88 -3.42
C SER A 21 -12.26 3.98 -4.23
N GLN A 22 -11.28 4.56 -4.93
CA GLN A 22 -10.40 3.86 -5.87
C GLN A 22 -9.06 3.44 -5.26
N LEU A 23 -8.52 4.25 -4.36
CA LEU A 23 -7.18 4.09 -3.80
C LEU A 23 -7.19 3.78 -2.31
N ARG A 24 -8.34 3.86 -1.61
CA ARG A 24 -8.48 3.70 -0.15
C ARG A 24 -7.64 4.72 0.64
N THR A 25 -7.32 5.85 0.03
CA THR A 25 -6.53 6.95 0.62
C THR A 25 -7.18 8.28 0.28
N ASP A 26 -7.15 9.26 1.19
CA ASP A 26 -7.49 10.64 0.86
C ASP A 26 -6.40 11.29 -0.01
N MET A 27 -6.72 12.42 -0.65
CA MET A 27 -5.81 13.08 -1.58
C MET A 27 -4.56 13.64 -0.89
N SER A 28 -4.69 14.08 0.37
CA SER A 28 -3.57 14.62 1.14
C SER A 28 -2.55 13.52 1.48
N THR A 29 -3.02 12.35 1.91
CA THR A 29 -2.20 11.17 2.17
C THR A 29 -1.57 10.65 0.90
N PHE A 30 -2.31 10.62 -0.21
CA PHE A 30 -1.77 10.23 -1.51
C PHE A 30 -0.61 11.15 -1.95
N SER A 31 -0.82 12.47 -1.90
CA SER A 31 0.21 13.45 -2.26
C SER A 31 1.45 13.32 -1.38
N ARG A 32 1.25 13.15 -0.06
CA ARG A 32 2.35 12.95 0.89
C ARG A 32 3.11 11.64 0.64
N LEU A 33 2.40 10.57 0.28
CA LEU A 33 3.01 9.30 -0.08
C LEU A 33 3.87 9.44 -1.35
N CYS A 34 3.35 10.09 -2.41
CA CYS A 34 4.13 10.37 -3.62
C CYS A 34 5.40 11.15 -3.30
N TYR A 35 5.29 12.19 -2.47
CA TYR A 35 6.44 12.99 -2.04
C TYR A 35 7.50 12.14 -1.32
N LEU A 36 7.10 11.33 -0.35
CA LEU A 36 8.05 10.48 0.39
C LEU A 36 8.67 9.42 -0.52
N LEU A 37 7.90 8.79 -1.40
CA LEU A 37 8.41 7.79 -2.34
C LEU A 37 9.42 8.41 -3.32
N GLN A 38 9.22 9.65 -3.73
CA GLN A 38 10.15 10.38 -4.59
C GLN A 38 11.44 10.74 -3.86
N HIS A 39 11.34 11.44 -2.72
CA HIS A 39 12.49 12.04 -2.06
C HIS A 39 13.26 11.09 -1.14
N VAL A 40 12.56 10.13 -0.53
CA VAL A 40 13.18 9.15 0.39
C VAL A 40 13.33 7.79 -0.28
N GLY A 41 12.31 7.36 -1.03
CA GLY A 41 12.30 6.05 -1.70
C GLY A 41 13.14 5.99 -2.98
N GLY A 42 13.46 7.16 -3.55
CA GLY A 42 14.20 7.29 -4.82
C GLY A 42 13.36 6.89 -6.03
N LEU A 43 12.03 6.96 -5.95
CA LEU A 43 11.14 6.68 -7.07
C LEU A 43 11.17 7.86 -8.05
N CYS A 44 11.64 7.61 -9.27
CA CYS A 44 11.73 8.65 -10.31
C CYS A 44 10.64 8.51 -11.36
N ASP A 45 10.34 9.61 -12.04
CA ASP A 45 9.53 9.62 -13.25
C ASP A 45 10.18 8.74 -14.34
N SER A 46 9.34 8.12 -15.17
CA SER A 46 9.78 7.49 -16.41
C SER A 46 9.46 8.41 -17.59
N LYS A 47 10.08 8.17 -18.75
CA LYS A 47 9.86 8.94 -19.99
C LYS A 47 8.38 9.16 -20.35
N TYR A 48 7.49 8.25 -19.93
CA TYR A 48 6.06 8.28 -20.28
C TYR A 48 5.11 8.15 -19.08
N VAL A 49 5.61 8.12 -17.84
CA VAL A 49 4.78 7.84 -16.65
C VAL A 49 5.33 8.60 -15.45
N ARG A 50 4.47 9.41 -14.85
CA ARG A 50 4.80 10.17 -13.64
C ARG A 50 4.72 9.28 -12.40
N ILE A 51 5.41 9.68 -11.33
CA ILE A 51 5.39 9.01 -10.03
C ILE A 51 3.95 8.81 -9.54
N ASP A 52 3.12 9.86 -9.62
CA ASP A 52 1.71 9.82 -9.22
C ASP A 52 0.95 8.67 -9.90
N GLU A 53 1.21 8.46 -11.19
CA GLU A 53 0.56 7.39 -11.92
C GLU A 53 1.02 6.02 -11.40
N LYS A 54 2.34 5.82 -11.21
CA LYS A 54 2.91 4.58 -10.66
C LYS A 54 2.33 4.25 -9.28
N VAL A 55 2.20 5.24 -8.41
CA VAL A 55 1.64 5.08 -7.06
C VAL A 55 0.15 4.77 -7.14
N CYS A 56 -0.60 5.46 -8.00
CA CYS A 56 -2.02 5.20 -8.25
C CYS A 56 -2.27 3.76 -8.74
N PHE A 57 -1.44 3.24 -9.65
CA PHE A 57 -1.47 1.85 -10.08
C PHE A 57 -1.30 0.87 -8.91
N PHE A 58 -0.25 1.10 -8.13
CA PHE A 58 0.11 0.25 -7.01
C PHE A 58 -1.02 0.20 -5.98
N LEU A 59 -1.56 1.36 -5.59
CA LEU A 59 -2.69 1.44 -4.67
C LEU A 59 -3.95 0.82 -5.26
N SER A 60 -4.26 1.01 -6.54
CA SER A 60 -5.42 0.37 -7.18
C SER A 60 -5.36 -1.16 -7.15
N VAL A 61 -4.15 -1.73 -7.24
CA VAL A 61 -3.93 -3.17 -7.10
C VAL A 61 -4.16 -3.62 -5.66
N LEU A 62 -3.62 -2.90 -4.67
CA LEU A 62 -3.76 -3.24 -3.26
C LEU A 62 -5.21 -3.08 -2.75
N SER A 63 -5.82 -1.94 -3.06
CA SER A 63 -7.12 -1.51 -2.53
C SER A 63 -8.30 -2.36 -3.00
N HIS A 64 -8.17 -2.97 -4.18
CA HIS A 64 -9.23 -3.77 -4.81
C HIS A 64 -8.76 -5.15 -5.26
N HIS A 65 -7.55 -5.57 -4.90
CA HIS A 65 -6.93 -6.81 -5.37
C HIS A 65 -7.00 -6.98 -6.91
N LYS A 66 -6.85 -5.87 -7.64
CA LYS A 66 -6.95 -5.87 -9.11
C LYS A 66 -5.82 -6.71 -9.70
N LYS A 67 -6.17 -7.65 -10.58
CA LYS A 67 -5.18 -8.48 -11.30
C LYS A 67 -4.45 -7.64 -12.34
N ASN A 68 -3.19 -7.99 -12.61
CA ASN A 68 -2.37 -7.33 -13.65
C ASN A 68 -3.10 -7.22 -15.00
N ARG A 69 -3.85 -8.26 -15.41
CA ARG A 69 -4.67 -8.24 -16.63
C ARG A 69 -5.68 -7.09 -16.69
N THR A 70 -6.30 -6.75 -15.56
CA THR A 70 -7.30 -5.69 -15.43
C THR A 70 -6.61 -4.33 -15.53
N ILE A 71 -5.50 -4.16 -14.82
CA ILE A 71 -4.70 -2.93 -14.83
C ILE A 71 -4.09 -2.65 -16.21
N LYS A 72 -3.62 -3.69 -16.92
CA LYS A 72 -3.15 -3.57 -18.30
C LYS A 72 -4.22 -2.99 -19.21
N PHE A 73 -5.45 -3.50 -19.12
CA PHE A 73 -6.58 -3.02 -19.91
C PHE A 73 -6.95 -1.59 -19.55
N ASP A 74 -7.04 -1.31 -18.25
CA ASP A 74 -7.39 0.00 -17.73
C ASP A 74 -6.40 1.08 -18.19
N HIS A 75 -5.11 0.82 -18.12
CA HIS A 75 -4.15 1.88 -18.41
C HIS A 75 -3.53 1.79 -19.80
N VAL A 76 -4.00 0.86 -20.62
CA VAL A 76 -3.50 0.64 -21.98
C VAL A 76 -1.97 0.47 -21.96
N ARG A 77 -1.48 -0.37 -21.04
CA ARG A 77 -0.06 -0.67 -20.87
C ARG A 77 0.21 -2.17 -20.94
N SER A 78 1.42 -2.56 -21.33
CA SER A 78 1.78 -3.98 -21.32
C SER A 78 1.78 -4.53 -19.88
N GLY A 79 1.49 -5.83 -19.72
CA GLY A 79 1.52 -6.46 -18.40
C GLY A 79 2.91 -6.45 -17.77
N HIS A 80 3.96 -6.49 -18.61
CA HIS A 80 5.34 -6.30 -18.18
C HIS A 80 5.56 -4.91 -17.58
N THR A 81 5.06 -3.86 -18.25
CA THR A 81 5.14 -2.47 -17.77
C THR A 81 4.42 -2.29 -16.43
N VAL A 82 3.23 -2.89 -16.27
CA VAL A 82 2.49 -2.86 -15.00
C VAL A 82 3.28 -3.53 -13.88
N SER A 83 3.84 -4.73 -14.14
CA SER A 83 4.69 -5.42 -13.17
C SER A 83 5.94 -4.61 -12.81
N LEU A 84 6.59 -3.97 -13.80
CA LEU A 84 7.78 -3.15 -13.58
C LEU A 84 7.47 -1.96 -12.66
N TYR A 85 6.37 -1.24 -12.91
CA TYR A 85 5.98 -0.12 -12.06
C TYR A 85 5.57 -0.58 -10.66
N PHE A 86 4.79 -1.66 -10.56
CA PHE A 86 4.40 -2.23 -9.27
C PHE A 86 5.62 -2.56 -8.41
N ASN A 87 6.61 -3.27 -8.97
CA ASN A 87 7.82 -3.63 -8.25
C ASN A 87 8.71 -2.42 -7.92
N SER A 88 8.75 -1.40 -8.79
CA SER A 88 9.49 -0.17 -8.51
C SER A 88 8.92 0.59 -7.32
N VAL A 89 7.58 0.68 -7.23
CA VAL A 89 6.90 1.33 -6.10
C VAL A 89 7.06 0.50 -4.83
N LEU A 90 6.92 -0.83 -4.92
CA LEU A 90 7.14 -1.73 -3.78
C LEU A 90 8.56 -1.58 -3.22
N THR A 91 9.57 -1.54 -4.09
CA THR A 91 10.97 -1.38 -3.67
C THR A 91 11.19 -0.04 -2.98
N ALA A 92 10.64 1.04 -3.53
CA ALA A 92 10.69 2.36 -2.88
C ALA A 92 10.00 2.32 -1.51
N LEU A 93 8.80 1.73 -1.43
CA LEU A 93 8.03 1.62 -0.19
C LEU A 93 8.77 0.82 0.89
N LEU A 94 9.45 -0.27 0.52
CA LEU A 94 10.26 -1.06 1.45
C LEU A 94 11.42 -0.24 2.05
N LYS A 95 11.99 0.72 1.30
CA LYS A 95 12.99 1.65 1.85
C LYS A 95 12.38 2.65 2.84
N LEU A 96 11.10 2.99 2.68
CA LEU A 96 10.36 3.84 3.62
C LEU A 96 9.82 3.08 4.83
N HIS A 97 9.82 1.74 4.80
CA HIS A 97 9.36 0.90 5.90
C HIS A 97 9.84 1.38 7.29
N PRO A 98 11.14 1.67 7.54
CA PRO A 98 11.59 2.13 8.85
C PRO A 98 11.03 3.50 9.29
N LEU A 99 10.58 4.33 8.35
CA LEU A 99 10.02 5.65 8.63
C LEU A 99 8.50 5.62 8.83
N ILE A 100 7.80 4.76 8.08
CA ILE A 100 6.34 4.70 8.08
C ILE A 100 5.81 3.64 9.06
N LEU A 101 6.51 2.51 9.18
CA LEU A 101 6.06 1.40 10.01
C LEU A 101 6.78 1.45 11.35
N VAL A 102 6.01 1.85 12.36
CA VAL A 102 6.43 1.76 13.76
C VAL A 102 6.69 0.29 14.06
N THR A 103 7.90 -0.02 14.50
CA THR A 103 8.22 -1.37 14.98
C THR A 103 7.31 -1.66 16.16
N PRO A 104 6.42 -2.66 16.07
CA PRO A 104 5.46 -2.92 17.12
C PRO A 104 6.22 -3.33 18.38
N LYS A 105 6.07 -2.54 19.45
CA LYS A 105 6.54 -2.91 20.77
C LYS A 105 5.53 -3.87 21.40
N PRO A 106 5.96 -4.91 22.12
CA PRO A 106 5.05 -5.73 22.89
C PRO A 106 4.28 -4.84 23.88
N MET A 107 2.98 -5.11 24.04
CA MET A 107 2.17 -4.41 25.04
C MET A 107 2.76 -4.62 26.44
N ASP A 108 2.87 -3.52 27.18
CA ASP A 108 3.40 -3.50 28.54
C ASP A 108 2.57 -4.39 29.48
N ASP A 109 3.26 -5.04 30.41
CA ASP A 109 2.70 -5.89 31.44
C ASP A 109 1.72 -5.14 32.35
N ASP A 110 1.94 -3.83 32.53
CA ASP A 110 1.13 -2.94 33.35
C ASP A 110 0.15 -2.08 32.53
N CYS A 111 -0.31 -2.58 31.37
CA CYS A 111 -1.28 -1.87 30.54
C CYS A 111 -2.56 -1.57 31.34
N THR A 112 -2.78 -0.30 31.69
CA THR A 112 -3.90 0.16 32.52
C THR A 112 -5.23 0.16 31.74
N ASN A 113 -5.17 0.01 30.42
CA ASN A 113 -6.34 -0.02 29.57
C ASN A 113 -7.02 -1.40 29.63
N ALA A 114 -8.21 -1.45 30.21
CA ALA A 114 -8.97 -2.69 30.40
C ALA A 114 -9.24 -3.45 29.08
N ARG A 115 -9.30 -2.76 27.94
CA ARG A 115 -9.50 -3.37 26.62
C ARG A 115 -8.26 -4.14 26.14
N TRP A 116 -7.07 -3.72 26.57
CA TRP A 116 -5.79 -4.25 26.07
C TRP A 116 -5.04 -5.11 27.11
N LYS A 117 -5.52 -5.17 28.35
CA LYS A 117 -4.93 -5.93 29.45
C LYS A 117 -4.76 -7.42 29.13
N SER A 118 -5.68 -8.02 28.38
CA SER A 118 -5.60 -9.43 27.97
C SER A 118 -4.56 -9.70 26.87
N PHE A 119 -3.97 -8.66 26.27
CA PHE A 119 -2.99 -8.75 25.19
C PHE A 119 -1.56 -8.49 25.66
N LYS A 120 -1.27 -8.75 26.94
CA LYS A 120 0.06 -8.66 27.54
C LYS A 120 1.10 -9.46 26.72
N GLY A 121 2.24 -8.85 26.41
CA GLY A 121 3.30 -9.46 25.60
C GLY A 121 3.00 -9.65 24.11
N CYS A 122 1.81 -9.24 23.63
CA CYS A 122 1.45 -9.39 22.22
C CYS A 122 2.10 -8.30 21.36
N ILE A 123 2.61 -8.70 20.19
CA ILE A 123 3.14 -7.80 19.16
C ILE A 123 2.06 -7.66 18.08
N GLY A 124 1.52 -6.45 17.89
CA GLY A 124 0.60 -6.18 16.77
C GLY A 124 -0.90 -6.26 17.07
N ALA A 125 -1.33 -6.28 18.34
CA ALA A 125 -2.74 -6.23 18.72
C ALA A 125 -3.44 -4.88 18.45
N LEU A 126 -2.85 -3.98 17.66
CA LEU A 126 -3.40 -2.65 17.39
C LEU A 126 -4.59 -2.65 16.41
N ASP A 127 -4.77 -3.73 15.62
CA ASP A 127 -5.91 -3.87 14.69
C ASP A 127 -6.74 -5.13 14.96
N GLY A 128 -6.73 -5.62 16.21
CA GLY A 128 -7.50 -6.80 16.63
C GLY A 128 -7.00 -8.14 16.08
N THR A 129 -5.90 -8.17 15.34
CA THR A 129 -5.30 -9.40 14.81
C THR A 129 -4.16 -9.86 15.72
N TYR A 130 -4.37 -10.95 16.46
CA TYR A 130 -3.33 -11.59 17.27
C TYR A 130 -2.31 -12.30 16.37
N ILE A 131 -1.05 -11.86 16.41
CA ILE A 131 0.08 -12.56 15.79
C ILE A 131 0.96 -13.08 16.93
N ASP A 132 0.94 -14.39 17.14
CA ASP A 132 1.81 -15.05 18.11
C ASP A 132 3.26 -15.07 17.58
N PRO A 133 4.22 -14.42 18.26
CA PRO A 133 5.61 -14.41 17.80
C PRO A 133 6.33 -15.76 17.98
N LEU A 134 5.75 -16.72 18.72
CA LEU A 134 6.43 -17.95 19.12
C LEU A 134 5.94 -19.23 18.45
N LEU A 135 4.94 -19.16 17.55
CA LEU A 135 4.43 -20.34 16.88
C LEU A 135 4.77 -20.32 15.39
N ASP A 136 5.75 -21.15 15.00
CA ASP A 136 5.95 -21.56 13.61
C ASP A 136 4.68 -22.30 13.16
N LYS A 137 3.73 -21.56 12.58
CA LYS A 137 2.42 -22.12 12.24
C LYS A 137 2.62 -23.24 11.21
N PRO A 138 2.13 -24.47 11.47
CA PRO A 138 2.20 -25.52 10.47
C PRO A 138 1.47 -25.08 9.21
N ARG A 139 2.07 -25.42 8.06
CA ARG A 139 1.57 -25.06 6.73
C ARG A 139 0.09 -25.47 6.59
N TYR A 140 -0.77 -24.53 6.24
CA TYR A 140 -2.21 -24.77 6.05
C TYR A 140 -2.43 -25.95 5.09
N ARG A 141 -3.00 -27.05 5.60
CA ARG A 141 -3.45 -28.20 4.81
C ARG A 141 -4.96 -28.10 4.66
N ASN A 142 -5.43 -27.99 3.41
CA ASN A 142 -6.85 -28.17 3.11
C ASN A 142 -7.31 -29.55 3.59
N ARG A 143 -8.47 -29.63 4.26
CA ARG A 143 -9.19 -30.90 4.41
C ARG A 143 -9.69 -31.31 3.03
N LYS A 144 -9.39 -32.56 2.64
CA LYS A 144 -9.96 -33.22 1.48
C LYS A 144 -11.35 -33.75 1.82
#